data_AF-A0A5K7X703-F1
#
_entry.id   AF-A0A5K7X703-F1
#
_cell.length_a   1.000
_cell.length_b   1.000
_cell.length_c   1.000
_cell.angle_alpha   90.00
_cell.angle_beta   90.00
_cell.angle_gamma   90.00
#
_symmetry.space_group_name_H-M   'P 1'
#
loop_
_entity.id
_entity.type
_entity.pdbx_description
1 polymer ?
#
loop_
_entity_poly.entity_id
_entity_poly.type
_entity_poly.pdbx_seq_one_letter_code
_entity_poly.pdbx_strand_id
1 'polypeptide(L)' 'MKRKPEPELPLLISRPEAARLLGVSIPQMSRLDAAGVTLPLKVGGWMVRYRRADIVTTVDRLADEARGRGGEN' A
#
# COMPACT_ATOMS: atom_id res chain seq x y z
N MET A 1 3.22 31.90 -17.54
CA MET A 1 3.36 30.46 -17.81
C MET A 1 2.30 29.71 -17.00
N LYS A 2 1.30 29.09 -17.65
CA LYS A 2 0.34 28.24 -16.93
C LYS A 2 1.05 26.95 -16.53
N ARG A 3 1.25 26.72 -15.22
CA ARG A 3 1.74 25.43 -14.71
C ARG A 3 0.73 24.37 -15.16
N LYS A 4 1.18 23.36 -15.92
CA LYS A 4 0.38 22.16 -16.13
C LYS A 4 0.08 21.57 -14.75
N PRO A 5 -1.19 21.25 -14.42
CA PRO A 5 -1.46 20.54 -13.18
C PRO A 5 -0.64 19.25 -13.20
N GLU A 6 0.04 18.98 -12.09
CA GLU A 6 0.70 17.70 -11.91
C GLU A 6 -0.34 16.59 -12.07
N PRO A 7 -0.02 15.48 -12.75
CA PRO A 7 -0.97 14.41 -12.94
C PRO A 7 -1.44 13.92 -11.57
N GLU A 8 -2.75 14.01 -11.32
CA GLU A 8 -3.35 13.47 -10.11
C GLU A 8 -3.03 11.97 -10.05
N LEU A 9 -2.36 11.56 -8.96
CA LEU A 9 -2.02 10.16 -8.79
C LEU A 9 -3.31 9.34 -8.68
N PRO A 10 -3.36 8.14 -9.28
CA PRO A 10 -4.56 7.32 -9.26
C PRO A 10 -4.96 7.01 -7.81
N LEU A 11 -6.22 7.31 -7.48
CA LEU A 11 -6.80 7.03 -6.16
C LEU A 11 -6.75 5.54 -5.82
N LEU A 12 -6.98 4.70 -6.84
CA LEU A 12 -7.02 3.25 -6.75
C LEU A 12 -5.88 2.62 -7.54
N ILE A 13 -5.03 1.87 -6.85
CA ILE A 13 -3.90 1.17 -7.43
C ILE A 13 -4.15 -0.34 -7.46
N SER A 14 -3.48 -1.02 -8.37
CA SER A 14 -3.49 -2.47 -8.54
C SER A 14 -2.61 -3.17 -7.49
N ARG A 15 -2.72 -4.50 -7.38
CA ARG A 15 -1.87 -5.30 -6.51
C ARG A 15 -0.37 -5.18 -6.82
N PRO A 16 0.08 -5.23 -8.10
CA PRO A 16 1.50 -5.00 -8.43
C PRO A 16 1.99 -3.62 -7.99
N GLU A 17 1.18 -2.58 -8.14
CA GLU A 17 1.54 -1.21 -7.71
C GLU A 17 1.63 -1.10 -6.18
N ALA A 18 0.66 -1.68 -5.45
CA ALA A 18 0.71 -1.72 -3.99
C ALA A 18 1.94 -2.48 -3.47
N ALA A 19 2.26 -3.63 -4.07
CA ALA A 19 3.45 -4.41 -3.74
C ALA A 19 4.74 -3.59 -3.97
N ARG A 20 4.81 -2.84 -5.07
CA ARG A 20 5.93 -1.94 -5.36
C ARG A 20 6.09 -0.84 -4.33
N LEU A 21 4.99 -0.21 -3.90
CA LEU A 21 5.02 0.84 -2.87
C LEU A 21 5.47 0.32 -1.51
N LEU A 22 5.08 -0.91 -1.16
CA LEU A 22 5.51 -1.58 0.08
C LEU A 22 6.90 -2.20 0.00
N GLY A 23 7.52 -2.26 -1.17
CA GLY A 23 8.82 -2.91 -1.37
C GLY A 23 8.78 -4.43 -1.21
N VAL A 24 7.64 -5.07 -1.53
CA VAL A 24 7.44 -6.52 -1.39
C VAL A 24 7.09 -7.18 -2.72
N SER A 25 7.20 -8.51 -2.79
CA SER A 25 6.73 -9.29 -3.93
C SER A 25 5.19 -9.41 -3.96
N ILE A 26 4.61 -9.66 -5.13
CA ILE A 26 3.16 -9.88 -5.27
C ILE A 26 2.65 -11.03 -4.38
N PRO A 27 3.34 -12.19 -4.25
CA PRO A 27 2.93 -13.23 -3.33
C PRO A 27 2.95 -12.80 -1.86
N GLN A 28 3.93 -11.97 -1.46
CA GLN A 28 3.95 -11.39 -0.10
C GLN A 28 2.79 -10.42 0.10
N MET A 29 2.45 -9.61 -0.91
CA MET A 29 1.27 -8.74 -0.86
C MET A 29 -0.01 -9.54 -0.60
N SER A 30 -0.19 -10.68 -1.28
CA SER A 30 -1.34 -11.57 -1.01
C SER A 30 -1.36 -12.13 0.42
N ARG A 31 -0.19 -12.35 1.04
CA ARG A 31 -0.10 -12.75 2.45
C ARG A 31 -0.45 -11.61 3.40
N LEU A 32 -0.05 -10.37 3.09
CA LEU A 32 -0.42 -9.18 3.85
C LEU A 32 -1.93 -8.93 3.81
N ASP A 33 -2.56 -9.15 2.64
CA ASP A 33 -4.02 -9.10 2.50
C ASP A 33 -4.69 -10.15 3.41
N ALA A 34 -4.20 -11.39 3.40
CA ALA A 34 -4.74 -12.48 4.21
C ALA A 34 -4.52 -12.27 5.72
N ALA A 35 -3.44 -11.57 6.10
CA ALA A 35 -3.15 -11.20 7.48
C ALA A 35 -3.89 -9.94 7.96
N GLY A 36 -4.69 -9.29 7.09
CA GLY A 36 -5.40 -8.06 7.43
C GLY A 36 -4.52 -6.83 7.60
N VAL A 37 -3.28 -6.88 7.10
CA VAL A 37 -2.32 -5.75 7.18
C VAL A 37 -2.69 -4.65 6.19
N THR A 38 -3.25 -5.03 5.05
CA THR A 38 -3.68 -4.15 3.96
C THR A 38 -5.19 -4.27 3.75
N LEU A 39 -5.80 -3.23 3.15
CA LEU A 39 -7.25 -3.17 2.90
C LEU A 39 -7.56 -3.31 1.40
N PRO A 40 -7.64 -4.55 0.87
CA PRO A 40 -8.01 -4.78 -0.52
C PRO A 40 -9.50 -4.45 -0.76
N LEU A 41 -9.77 -3.69 -1.81
CA LEU A 41 -11.10 -3.38 -2.32
C LEU A 41 -11.43 -4.31 -3.49
N LYS A 42 -12.58 -4.98 -3.44
CA LYS A 42 -13.10 -5.77 -4.57
C LYS A 42 -13.95 -4.86 -5.47
N VAL A 43 -13.47 -4.59 -6.68
CA VAL A 43 -14.19 -3.83 -7.71
C VAL A 43 -14.79 -4.82 -8.71
N GLY A 44 -16.12 -4.77 -8.89
CA GLY A 44 -16.82 -5.66 -9.83
C GLY A 44 -16.74 -7.15 -9.46
N GLY A 45 -16.46 -7.50 -8.21
CA GLY A 45 -16.46 -8.88 -7.69
C GLY A 45 -15.16 -9.67 -7.88
N TRP A 46 -14.29 -9.27 -8.82
CA TRP A 46 -13.07 -10.03 -9.16
C TRP A 46 -11.78 -9.20 -9.15
N MET A 47 -11.87 -7.89 -9.42
CA MET A 47 -10.67 -7.04 -9.50
C MET A 47 -10.30 -6.51 -8.12
N VAL A 48 -9.06 -6.76 -7.70
CA VAL A 48 -8.54 -6.21 -6.44
C VAL A 48 -7.85 -4.88 -6.68
N ARG A 49 -8.29 -3.86 -5.95
CA ARG A 49 -7.70 -2.52 -5.93
C ARG A 49 -7.37 -2.10 -4.51
N TYR A 50 -6.52 -1.09 -4.36
CA TYR A 50 -6.14 -0.53 -3.06
C TYR A 50 -6.25 0.98 -3.14
N ARG A 51 -6.68 1.63 -2.05
CA ARG A 51 -6.47 3.07 -1.94
C ARG A 51 -4.98 3.33 -1.77
N ARG A 52 -4.43 4.21 -2.60
CA ARG A 52 -3.00 4.55 -2.52
C ARG A 52 -2.61 5.08 -1.14
N ALA A 53 -3.46 5.93 -0.55
CA ALA A 53 -3.23 6.50 0.78
C ALA A 53 -3.09 5.42 1.87
N ASP A 54 -4.00 4.44 1.90
CA ASP A 54 -3.97 3.35 2.89
C ASP A 54 -2.67 2.53 2.80
N ILE A 55 -2.17 2.30 1.58
CA ILE A 55 -0.89 1.59 1.36
C ILE A 55 0.29 2.42 1.87
N VAL A 56 0.32 3.73 1.61
CA VAL A 56 1.38 4.61 2.11
C VAL A 56 1.36 4.64 3.65
N THR A 57 0.20 4.82 4.28
CA THR A 57 0.08 4.77 5.75
C THR A 57 0.53 3.43 6.34
N THR A 58 0.34 2.33 5.61
CA THR A 58 0.82 1.00 6.03
C THR A 58 2.35 0.95 6.08
N VAL A 59 3.04 1.58 5.12
CA VAL A 59 4.52 1.69 5.13
C VAL A 59 4.98 2.42 6.38
N ASP A 60 4.37 3.57 6.68
CA ASP A 60 4.75 4.39 7.82
C ASP A 60 4.56 3.63 9.15
N ARG A 61 3.41 2.97 9.32
CA ARG A 61 3.14 2.14 10.51
C ARG A 61 4.18 1.02 10.68
N LEU A 62 4.49 0.30 9.60
CA LEU A 62 5.46 -0.80 9.66
C LEU A 62 6.88 -0.29 9.98
N ALA A 63 7.26 0.87 9.43
CA ALA A 63 8.53 1.51 9.73
C ALA A 63 8.63 1.95 11.19
N ASP A 64 7.54 2.50 11.75
CA ASP A 64 7.50 2.92 13.16
C ASP A 64 7.51 1.74 14.12
N GLU A 65 6.80 0.64 13.80
CA GLU A 65 6.88 -0.61 14.57
C GLU A 65 8.29 -1.20 14.56
N ALA A 66 8.98 -1.15 13.42
CA ALA A 66 10.37 -1.62 13.30
C ALA A 66 11.34 -0.77 14.13
N ARG A 67 11.10 0.56 14.22
CA ARG A 67 11.90 1.47 15.06
C ARG A 67 11.60 1.30 16.55
N GLY A 68 10.33 1.11 16.91
CA GLY A 68 9.90 0.96 18.31
C GLY A 68 10.41 -0.33 18.97
N ARG A 69 10.59 -1.42 18.20
CA ARG A 69 11.13 -2.69 18.71
C ARG A 69 12.65 -2.69 18.94
N GLY A 70 13.37 -1.62 18.59
CA GLY A 70 14.81 -1.49 18.83
C GLY A 70 15.18 -0.93 20.21
N GLY A 71 14.20 -0.59 21.05
CA GLY A 71 14.40 0.08 22.35
C GLY A 71 14.30 -0.81 23.59
N GLU A 72 13.98 -2.11 23.43
CA GLU A 72 13.93 -3.06 24.55
C GLU A 72 15.03 -4.12 24.32
N ASN A 73 16.19 -3.89 24.93
CA ASN A 73 17.27 -4.85 25.11
C ASN A 73 17.74 -4.76 26.57
#